data_AF-A0A7J9ZNS1-F1
#
_entry.id   AF-A0A7J9ZNS1-F1
#
_cell.length_a   1.000
_cell.length_b   1.000
_cell.length_c   1.000
_cell.angle_alpha   90.00
_cell.angle_beta   90.00
_cell.angle_gamma   90.00
#
_symmetry.space_group_name_H-M   'P 1'
#
loop_
_entity.id
_entity.type
_entity.pdbx_description
1 polymer ?
#
loop_
_entity_poly.entity_id
_entity_poly.type
_entity_poly.pdbx_seq_one_letter_code
_entity_poly.pdbx_strand_id
1 'polypeptide(L)'
;MGDPSHRVVGSAQHDPELAEILHGQIHIALSGRNQDRIRAGQRDGQMVGFDPLLLEDLLVGPVRYRVLITGRPLTPAYADTVLNTVLGADPPPQGGA
;
A
#
# COMPACT_ATOMS: atom_id res chain seq x y z
N MET A 1 -5.65 -7.08 18.87
CA MET A 1 -4.38 -6.42 19.19
C MET A 1 -3.86 -5.86 17.87
N GLY A 2 -3.78 -4.54 17.69
CA GLY A 2 -3.34 -3.95 16.41
C GLY A 2 -1.87 -4.28 16.13
N ASP A 3 -1.52 -4.45 14.86
CA ASP A 3 -0.13 -4.64 14.41
C ASP A 3 0.77 -3.54 15.01
N PRO A 4 1.86 -3.86 15.72
CA PRO A 4 2.73 -2.87 16.38
C PRO A 4 3.33 -1.81 15.43
N SER A 5 3.29 -2.04 14.11
CA SER A 5 3.77 -1.11 13.09
C SER A 5 3.19 0.31 13.20
N HIS A 6 1.89 0.46 13.49
CA HIS A 6 1.26 1.78 13.60
C HIS A 6 1.83 2.63 14.74
N ARG A 7 2.28 1.99 15.84
CA ARG A 7 2.90 2.69 16.97
C ARG A 7 4.26 3.24 16.61
N VAL A 8 5.06 2.47 15.85
CA VAL A 8 6.38 2.90 15.37
C VAL A 8 6.23 4.10 14.45
N VAL A 9 5.29 4.05 13.50
CA VAL A 9 5.00 5.18 12.61
C VAL A 9 4.56 6.40 13.41
N GLY A 10 3.68 6.25 14.40
CA GLY A 10 3.26 7.36 15.26
C GLY A 10 4.41 8.00 16.04
N SER A 11 5.29 7.19 16.65
CA SER A 11 6.46 7.68 17.38
C SER A 11 7.45 8.41 16.47
N ALA A 12 7.66 7.91 15.24
CA ALA A 12 8.56 8.52 14.26
C ALA A 12 8.17 9.96 13.89
N GLN A 13 6.90 10.35 14.02
CA GLN A 13 6.44 11.71 13.73
C GLN A 13 7.00 12.77 14.71
N HIS A 14 7.54 12.33 15.85
CA HIS A 14 8.07 13.20 16.90
C HIS A 14 9.55 12.92 17.20
N ASP A 15 10.16 11.98 16.47
CA ASP A 15 11.53 11.53 16.67
C ASP A 15 12.22 11.43 15.29
N PRO A 16 13.02 12.44 14.91
CA PRO A 16 13.71 12.47 13.62
C PRO A 16 14.65 11.29 13.39
N GLU A 17 15.32 10.79 14.44
CA GLU A 17 16.23 9.65 14.33
C GLU A 17 15.43 8.38 14.00
N LEU A 18 14.30 8.18 14.70
CA LEU A 18 13.39 7.07 14.41
C LEU A 18 12.77 7.19 13.01
N ALA A 19 12.45 8.40 12.56
CA ALA A 19 11.96 8.64 11.20
C ALA A 19 12.98 8.25 10.13
N GLU A 20 14.26 8.59 10.32
CA GLU A 20 15.34 8.19 9.43
C GLU A 20 15.53 6.67 9.40
N ILE A 21 15.49 6.00 10.56
CA ILE A 21 15.56 4.54 10.64
C ILE A 21 14.38 3.88 9.92
N LEU A 22 13.15 4.34 10.21
CA LEU A 22 11.94 3.83 9.58
C LEU A 22 11.99 4.02 8.06
N HIS A 23 12.44 5.19 7.60
CA HIS A 23 12.58 5.46 6.17
C HIS A 23 13.65 4.56 5.54
N GLY A 24 14.87 4.58 6.08
CA GLY A 24 16.03 3.92 5.49
C GLY A 24 15.97 2.39 5.54
N GLN A 25 15.55 1.82 6.67
CA GLN A 25 15.62 0.37 6.88
C GLN A 25 14.34 -0.36 6.47
N ILE A 26 13.19 0.31 6.53
CA ILE A 26 11.89 -0.33 6.31
C ILE A 26 11.25 0.19 5.02
N HIS A 27 11.02 1.50 4.90
CA HIS A 27 10.28 2.05 3.77
C HIS A 27 10.99 1.81 2.44
N ILE A 28 12.28 2.14 2.34
CA ILE A 28 13.06 1.94 1.10
C ILE A 28 13.05 0.47 0.68
N ALA A 29 13.27 -0.45 1.63
CA ALA A 29 13.30 -1.89 1.32
C ALA A 29 11.94 -2.42 0.83
N LEU A 30 10.84 -2.00 1.46
CA LEU A 30 9.49 -2.40 1.05
C LEU A 30 9.12 -1.78 -0.30
N SER A 31 9.43 -0.50 -0.51
CA SER A 31 9.16 0.17 -1.78
C SER A 31 9.95 -0.45 -2.92
N GLY A 32 11.24 -0.75 -2.72
CA GLY A 32 12.04 -1.48 -3.72
C GLY A 32 11.39 -2.79 -4.16
N ARG A 33 10.90 -3.60 -3.21
CA ARG A 33 10.19 -4.86 -3.52
C ARG A 33 8.88 -4.65 -4.27
N ASN A 34 8.12 -3.60 -3.93
CA ASN A 34 6.88 -3.27 -4.63
C ASN A 34 7.18 -2.84 -6.08
N GLN A 35 8.18 -1.97 -6.25
CA GLN A 35 8.64 -1.52 -7.56
C GLN A 35 9.12 -2.66 -8.44
N ASP A 36 9.87 -3.62 -7.89
CA ASP A 36 10.34 -4.79 -8.64
C ASP A 36 9.17 -5.65 -9.15
N ARG A 37 8.12 -5.82 -8.35
CA ARG A 37 6.90 -6.55 -8.75
C ARG A 37 6.12 -5.80 -9.82
N ILE A 38 5.95 -4.49 -9.68
CA ILE A 38 5.29 -3.65 -10.67
C ILE A 38 6.02 -3.74 -12.01
N ARG A 39 7.35 -3.58 -12.00
CA ARG A 39 8.19 -3.67 -13.21
C ARG A 39 8.19 -5.08 -13.82
N ALA A 40 8.09 -6.12 -13.00
CA ALA A 40 7.92 -7.49 -13.51
C ALA A 40 6.62 -7.61 -14.31
N GLY A 41 5.48 -7.19 -13.74
CA GLY A 41 4.21 -7.20 -14.48
C GLY A 41 4.24 -6.33 -15.75
N GLN A 42 4.92 -5.18 -15.72
CA GLN A 42 5.12 -4.34 -16.91
C GLN A 42 5.91 -5.04 -18.03
N ARG A 43 6.95 -5.82 -17.68
CA ARG A 43 7.68 -6.64 -18.66
C ARG A 43 6.79 -7.73 -19.28
N ASP A 44 5.79 -8.20 -18.54
CA ASP A 44 4.81 -9.18 -19.01
C ASP A 44 3.61 -8.54 -19.75
N GLY A 45 3.66 -7.23 -20.04
CA GLY A 45 2.63 -6.50 -20.75
C GLY A 45 1.42 -6.10 -19.89
N GLN A 46 1.49 -6.29 -18.56
CA GLN A 46 0.47 -5.83 -17.61
C GLN A 46 0.77 -4.40 -17.15
N MET A 47 -0.25 -3.62 -16.74
CA MET A 47 -0.04 -2.28 -16.17
C MET A 47 0.80 -1.35 -17.08
N VAL A 48 0.74 -1.57 -18.40
CA VAL A 48 1.45 -0.77 -19.39
C VAL A 48 0.85 0.64 -19.43
N GLY A 49 1.70 1.66 -19.37
CA GLY A 49 1.29 3.07 -19.37
C GLY A 49 1.10 3.69 -17.98
N PHE A 50 1.14 2.90 -16.90
CA PHE A 50 1.20 3.45 -15.55
C PHE A 50 2.64 3.84 -15.17
N ASP A 51 2.79 4.99 -14.52
CA ASP A 51 4.02 5.32 -13.81
C ASP A 51 4.19 4.36 -12.61
N PRO A 52 5.32 3.64 -12.47
CA PRO A 52 5.50 2.65 -11.41
C PRO A 52 5.44 3.21 -9.99
N LEU A 53 5.91 4.44 -9.76
CA LEU A 53 5.88 5.09 -8.45
C LEU A 53 4.45 5.49 -8.11
N LEU A 54 3.75 6.10 -9.07
CA LEU A 54 2.34 6.46 -8.89
C LEU A 54 1.48 5.23 -8.61
N LEU A 55 1.72 4.12 -9.32
CA LEU A 55 0.98 2.89 -9.11
C LEU A 55 1.21 2.32 -7.70
N GLU A 56 2.45 2.38 -7.19
CA GLU A 56 2.72 2.02 -5.80
C GLU A 56 1.97 2.93 -4.82
N ASP A 57 2.00 4.24 -5.03
CA ASP A 57 1.32 5.20 -4.15
C ASP A 57 -0.19 4.93 -4.08
N LEU A 58 -0.81 4.63 -5.23
CA LEU A 58 -2.23 4.31 -5.32
C LEU A 58 -2.60 2.98 -4.65
N LEU A 59 -1.70 1.99 -4.65
CA LEU A 59 -1.95 0.69 -4.01
C LEU A 59 -1.67 0.71 -2.51
N VAL A 60 -0.60 1.38 -2.08
CA VAL A 60 -0.12 1.35 -0.69
C VAL A 60 -0.72 2.48 0.14
N GLY A 61 -0.96 3.64 -0.46
CA GLY A 61 -1.52 4.82 0.21
C GLY A 61 -2.86 4.55 0.92
N PRO A 62 -3.87 3.97 0.25
CA PRO A 62 -5.16 3.66 0.87
C PRO A 62 -5.05 2.71 2.06
N VAL A 63 -4.16 1.71 1.97
CA VAL A 63 -3.89 0.76 3.06
C VAL A 63 -3.31 1.47 4.27
N ARG A 64 -2.31 2.34 4.07
CA ARG A 64 -1.71 3.15 5.15
C ARG A 64 -2.71 4.13 5.75
N TYR A 65 -3.45 4.86 4.91
CA TYR A 65 -4.48 5.81 5.36
C TYR A 65 -5.55 5.11 6.21
N ARG A 66 -5.98 3.90 5.80
CA ARG A 66 -7.00 3.15 6.53
C ARG A 66 -6.56 2.82 7.96
N VAL A 67 -5.33 2.32 8.11
CA VAL A 67 -4.78 1.92 9.42
C VAL A 67 -4.39 3.13 10.27
N LEU A 68 -3.64 4.08 9.70
CA LEU A 68 -3.01 5.16 10.45
C LEU A 68 -3.95 6.33 10.73
N ILE A 69 -4.85 6.64 9.80
CA ILE A 69 -5.70 7.84 9.89
C ILE A 69 -7.12 7.46 10.29
N THR A 70 -7.73 6.49 9.60
CA THR A 70 -9.14 6.16 9.88
C THR A 70 -9.34 5.16 11.02
N GLY A 71 -8.28 4.45 11.41
CA GLY A 71 -8.33 3.36 12.39
C GLY A 71 -9.22 2.17 11.98
N ARG A 72 -9.65 2.09 10.72
CA ARG A 72 -10.53 1.02 10.24
C ARG A 72 -9.73 -0.27 10.06
N PRO A 73 -10.36 -1.44 10.22
CA PRO A 73 -9.69 -2.72 9.97
C PRO A 73 -9.14 -2.80 8.55
N LEU A 74 -7.90 -3.28 8.45
CA LEU A 74 -7.31 -3.75 7.20
C LEU A 74 -7.65 -5.24 7.05
N THR A 75 -8.40 -5.58 6.01
CA THR A 75 -8.80 -6.95 5.70
C THR A 75 -8.28 -7.35 4.32
N PRO A 76 -8.08 -8.65 4.05
CA PRO A 76 -7.76 -9.12 2.70
C PRO A 76 -8.77 -8.60 1.65
N ALA A 77 -10.07 -8.68 1.93
CA ALA A 77 -11.12 -8.18 1.05
C ALA A 77 -11.00 -6.67 0.73
N TYR A 78 -10.53 -5.85 1.68
CA TYR A 78 -10.27 -4.44 1.39
C TYR A 78 -9.05 -4.27 0.48
N ALA A 79 -7.97 -5.04 0.70
CA ALA A 79 -6.80 -5.00 -0.17
C ALA A 79 -7.16 -5.41 -1.62
N ASP A 80 -7.98 -6.45 -1.78
CA ASP A 80 -8.49 -6.87 -3.09
C ASP A 80 -9.35 -5.78 -3.74
N THR A 81 -10.19 -5.08 -2.96
CA THR A 81 -11.00 -3.96 -3.45
C THR A 81 -10.13 -2.82 -3.96
N VAL A 82 -9.06 -2.46 -3.23
CA VAL A 82 -8.09 -1.43 -3.66
C VAL A 82 -7.42 -1.85 -4.95
N LEU A 83 -6.93 -3.10 -5.03
CA LEU A 83 -6.29 -3.63 -6.22
C LEU A 83 -7.22 -3.56 -7.44
N ASN A 84 -8.44 -4.06 -7.30
CA ASN A 84 -9.44 -4.08 -8.37
C ASN A 84 -9.82 -2.66 -8.81
N THR A 85 -9.99 -1.75 -7.86
CA THR A 85 -10.33 -0.34 -8.15
C THR A 85 -9.19 0.37 -8.89
N VAL A 86 -7.94 0.16 -8.49
CA VAL A 86 -6.78 0.81 -9.12
C VAL A 86 -6.46 0.22 -10.49
N LEU A 87 -6.55 -1.11 -10.63
CA LEU A 87 -6.22 -1.81 -11.87
C LEU A 87 -7.41 -1.94 -12.85
N GLY A 88 -8.60 -1.47 -12.47
CA GLY A 88 -9.79 -1.49 -13.32
C GLY A 88 -10.39 -2.88 -13.52
N ALA A 89 -10.17 -3.82 -12.60
CA ALA A 89 -11.00 -5.02 -12.55
C ALA A 89 -12.35 -4.62 -11.95
N ASP A 90 -13.42 -4.67 -12.75
CA ASP A 90 -14.77 -4.42 -12.25
C ASP A 90 -15.00 -5.26 -10.99
N PRO A 91 -15.44 -4.66 -9.86
CA PRO A 91 -15.83 -5.46 -8.71
C PRO A 91 -16.95 -6.42 -9.15
N PRO A 92 -16.94 -7.70 -8.73
CA PRO A 92 -18.07 -8.57 -9.00
C PRO A 92 -19.32 -7.88 -8.46
N PRO A 93 -20.45 -7.87 -9.21
CA PRO A 93 -21.67 -7.21 -8.76
C PRO A 93 -21.98 -7.72 -7.36
N GLN A 94 -22.03 -6.78 -6.40
CA GLN A 94 -22.44 -7.10 -5.05
C GLN A 94 -23.90 -7.54 -5.15
N GLY A 95 -24.11 -8.86 -5.07
CA GLY A 95 -25.42 -9.49 -5.17
C GLY A 95 -26.37 -8.87 -4.16
N GLY A 96 -27.55 -8.48 -4.66
CA GLY A 96 -28.60 -7.85 -3.87
C GLY A 96 -29.07 -8.70 -2.70
N ALA A 97 -29.50 -7.99 -1.66
CA ALA A 97 -30.47 -8.46 -0.69
C ALA A 97 -31.76 -7.64 -0.90
#